data_AF-A0A7C1TIN4-F1
#
_entry.id   AF-A0A7C1TIN4-F1
#
_cell.length_a   1.000
_cell.length_b   1.000
_cell.length_c   1.000
_cell.angle_alpha   90.00
_cell.angle_beta   90.00
_cell.angle_gamma   90.00
#
_symmetry.space_group_name_H-M   'P 1'
#
loop_
_entity.id
_entity.type
_entity.pdbx_description
1 polymer ?
#
loop_
_entity_poly.entity_id
_entity_poly.type
_entity_poly.pdbx_seq_one_letter_code
_entity_poly.pdbx_strand_id
1 'polypeptide(L)'
;MRPASQFVYPAPADVGLRIPPNLIARRFEEGFQHALAGGQIRSADQLRLSFREGYRAGKLYLKALRRRQGIVEFPLMGKLSFRARLH
;
A
#
# COMPACT_ATOMS: atom_id res chain seq x y z
N MET A 1 -31.26 5.93 -7.91
CA MET A 1 -29.97 6.42 -7.37
C MET A 1 -29.50 5.43 -6.30
N ARG A 2 -28.39 4.73 -6.50
CA ARG A 2 -27.76 3.98 -5.39
C ARG A 2 -27.03 4.99 -4.50
N PRO A 3 -27.20 4.96 -3.17
CA PRO A 3 -26.43 5.85 -2.31
C PRO A 3 -24.94 5.56 -2.54
N ALA A 4 -24.15 6.60 -2.74
CA ALA A 4 -22.71 6.47 -2.81
C ALA A 4 -22.25 5.95 -1.45
N SER A 5 -22.00 4.65 -1.36
CA SER A 5 -21.40 4.00 -0.20
C SER A 5 -20.12 4.77 0.13
N GLN A 6 -20.11 5.51 1.24
CA GLN A 6 -18.89 6.12 1.74
C GLN A 6 -17.92 4.98 2.00
N PHE A 7 -16.95 4.81 1.11
CA PHE A 7 -15.90 3.82 1.27
C PHE A 7 -15.01 4.29 2.42
N VAL A 8 -15.27 3.76 3.60
CA VAL A 8 -14.40 3.93 4.76
C VAL A 8 -13.24 2.96 4.60
N TYR A 9 -12.04 3.51 4.47
CA TYR A 9 -10.84 2.69 4.45
C TYR A 9 -10.57 2.13 5.85
N PRO A 10 -10.12 0.86 5.96
CA PRO A 10 -9.80 0.26 7.25
C PRO A 10 -8.65 1.01 7.92
N ALA A 11 -8.65 1.05 9.24
CA ALA A 11 -7.50 1.45 10.02
C ALA A 11 -6.43 0.34 10.00
N PRO A 12 -5.16 0.65 10.31
CA PRO A 12 -4.11 -0.35 10.43
C PRO A 12 -4.46 -1.48 11.42
N ALA A 13 -5.11 -1.14 12.53
CA ALA A 13 -5.52 -2.12 13.55
C ALA A 13 -6.56 -3.12 13.01
N ASP A 14 -7.49 -2.67 12.16
CA ASP A 14 -8.56 -3.52 11.59
C ASP A 14 -8.00 -4.61 10.67
N VAL A 15 -6.81 -4.38 10.09
CA VAL A 15 -6.10 -5.34 9.23
C VAL A 15 -5.01 -6.11 9.97
N GLY A 16 -4.96 -5.98 11.30
CA GLY A 16 -4.01 -6.68 12.17
C GLY A 16 -2.59 -6.09 12.19
N LEU A 17 -2.40 -4.86 11.70
CA LEU A 17 -1.10 -4.19 11.79
C LEU A 17 -0.92 -3.56 13.17
N ARG A 18 0.24 -3.80 13.77
CA ARG A 18 0.67 -3.15 15.01
C ARG A 18 1.55 -1.95 14.67
N ILE A 19 1.20 -0.80 15.22
CA ILE A 19 1.99 0.42 15.05
C ILE A 19 3.19 0.36 16.01
N PRO A 20 4.43 0.51 15.53
CA PRO A 20 5.60 0.58 16.39
C PRO A 20 5.48 1.73 17.42
N PRO A 21 5.87 1.50 18.70
CA PRO A 21 5.68 2.49 19.77
C PRO A 21 6.54 3.76 19.60
N ASN A 22 7.60 3.68 18.80
CA ASN A 22 8.46 4.82 18.45
C ASN A 22 7.87 5.72 17.34
N LEU A 23 6.71 5.37 16.78
CA LEU A 23 6.03 6.15 15.76
C LEU A 23 4.79 6.83 16.32
N ILE A 24 4.50 8.03 15.80
CA ILE A 24 3.28 8.75 16.15
C ILE A 24 2.11 8.07 15.44
N ALA A 25 1.24 7.41 16.21
CA ALA A 25 0.12 6.61 15.71
C ALA A 25 -0.76 7.36 14.71
N ARG A 26 -1.18 8.58 15.06
CA ARG A 26 -2.00 9.43 14.18
C ARG A 26 -1.37 9.64 12.80
N ARG A 27 -0.07 9.94 12.74
CA ARG A 27 0.62 10.15 11.45
C ARG A 27 0.76 8.85 10.66
N PHE A 28 0.96 7.75 11.36
CA PHE A 28 1.01 6.43 10.74
C PHE A 28 -0.34 6.07 10.11
N GLU A 29 -1.44 6.30 10.83
CA GLU A 29 -2.80 6.07 10.33
C GLU A 29 -3.12 6.97 9.13
N GLU A 30 -2.79 8.26 9.20
CA GLU A 30 -2.93 9.20 8.09
C GLU A 30 -2.13 8.73 6.86
N GLY A 31 -0.88 8.29 7.04
CA GLY A 31 -0.06 7.73 5.97
C GLY A 31 -0.65 6.47 5.36
N PHE A 32 -1.16 5.57 6.20
CA PHE A 32 -1.80 4.32 5.77
C PHE A 32 -3.04 4.59 4.93
N GLN A 33 -3.96 5.44 5.42
CA GLN A 33 -5.16 5.84 4.68
C GLN A 33 -4.82 6.52 3.36
N HIS A 34 -3.80 7.39 3.36
CA HIS A 34 -3.34 8.07 2.15
C HIS A 34 -2.84 7.10 1.08
N ALA A 35 -2.17 6.01 1.48
CA ALA A 35 -1.75 4.94 0.57
C ALA A 35 -2.94 4.17 -0.02
N LEU A 36 -3.99 3.93 0.77
CA LEU A 36 -5.21 3.26 0.31
C LEU A 36 -6.00 4.12 -0.67
N ALA A 37 -6.05 5.42 -0.42
CA ALA A 37 -6.67 6.40 -1.32
C ALA A 37 -5.88 6.61 -2.64
N GLY A 38 -4.67 6.05 -2.77
CA GLY A 38 -3.81 6.26 -3.94
C GLY A 38 -3.20 7.66 -4.03
N GLY A 39 -3.10 8.36 -2.90
CA GLY A 39 -2.67 9.75 -2.85
C GLY A 39 -1.18 9.96 -3.17
N GLN A 40 -0.87 11.04 -3.88
CA GLN A 40 0.49 11.54 -4.08
C GLN A 40 0.95 12.38 -2.88
N ILE A 41 2.26 12.57 -2.72
CA ILE A 41 2.82 13.44 -1.68
C ILE A 41 2.48 14.91 -2.03
N ARG A 42 1.76 15.60 -1.14
CA ARG A 42 1.28 16.98 -1.32
C ARG A 42 1.88 17.97 -0.33
N SER A 43 2.42 17.51 0.80
CA SER A 43 2.96 18.40 1.84
C SER A 43 4.22 17.85 2.50
N ALA A 44 5.02 18.74 3.08
CA ALA A 44 6.25 18.37 3.78
C ALA A 44 5.99 17.49 5.02
N ASP A 45 4.82 17.61 5.65
CA ASP A 45 4.42 16.76 6.78
C ASP A 45 4.32 15.28 6.40
N GLN A 46 4.03 14.99 5.13
CA GLN A 46 3.98 13.62 4.59
C GLN A 46 5.37 13.00 4.36
N LEU A 47 6.44 13.79 4.49
CA LEU A 47 7.81 13.28 4.44
C LEU A 47 8.30 12.76 5.80
N ARG A 48 7.55 13.00 6.88
CA ARG A 48 7.90 12.55 8.23
C ARG A 48 7.92 11.02 8.30
N LEU A 49 8.86 10.47 9.08
CA LEU A 49 9.09 9.03 9.21
C LEU A 49 7.81 8.24 9.53
N SER A 50 7.04 8.67 10.54
CA SER A 50 5.80 7.99 10.94
C SER A 50 4.77 7.92 9.81
N PHE A 51 4.67 8.98 9.01
CA PHE A 51 3.78 9.00 7.85
C PHE A 51 4.27 8.05 6.76
N ARG A 52 5.56 8.08 6.45
CA ARG A 52 6.17 7.22 5.43
C ARG A 52 6.03 5.72 5.76
N GLU A 53 6.21 5.35 7.02
CA GLU A 53 6.00 3.97 7.46
C GLU A 53 4.54 3.55 7.35
N GLY A 54 3.60 4.42 7.75
CA GLY A 54 2.17 4.19 7.53
C GLY A 54 1.82 4.00 6.06
N TYR A 55 2.32 4.88 5.20
CA TYR A 55 2.12 4.82 3.75
C TYR A 55 2.69 3.53 3.15
N ARG A 56 3.91 3.14 3.55
CA ARG A 56 4.53 1.88 3.13
C ARG A 56 3.70 0.67 3.56
N ALA A 57 3.22 0.65 4.80
CA ALA A 57 2.36 -0.41 5.30
C ALA A 57 1.07 -0.52 4.48
N GLY A 58 0.45 0.61 4.10
CA GLY A 58 -0.73 0.63 3.24
C GLY A 58 -0.47 0.06 1.85
N LYS A 59 0.66 0.39 1.21
CA LYS A 59 1.04 -0.20 -0.09
C LYS A 59 1.28 -1.72 0.00
N LEU A 60 1.93 -2.18 1.08
CA LEU A 60 2.15 -3.61 1.31
C LEU A 60 0.82 -4.34 1.55
N TYR A 61 -0.10 -3.74 2.31
CA TYR A 61 -1.44 -4.25 2.49
C TYR A 61 -2.19 -4.40 1.16
N LEU A 62 -2.21 -3.35 0.32
CA LEU A 62 -2.82 -3.42 -1.01
C LEU A 62 -2.19 -4.49 -1.88
N LYS A 63 -0.86 -4.64 -1.84
CA LYS A 63 -0.15 -5.69 -2.58
C LYS A 63 -0.57 -7.09 -2.10
N ALA A 64 -0.69 -7.28 -0.79
CA ALA A 64 -1.15 -8.54 -0.22
C ALA A 64 -2.61 -8.83 -0.59
N LEU A 65 -3.49 -7.81 -0.55
CA LEU A 65 -4.88 -7.91 -0.94
C LEU A 65 -5.04 -8.29 -2.42
N ARG A 66 -4.30 -7.62 -3.31
CA ARG A 66 -4.25 -7.94 -4.75
C ARG A 66 -3.82 -9.37 -5.00
N ARG A 67 -2.75 -9.82 -4.33
CA ARG A 67 -2.29 -11.22 -4.41
C ARG A 67 -3.37 -12.22 -3.98
N ARG A 68 -4.09 -11.95 -2.89
CA ARG A 68 -5.22 -12.79 -2.43
C ARG A 68 -6.36 -12.83 -3.43
N GLN A 69 -6.58 -11.75 -4.18
CA GLN A 69 -7.57 -11.66 -5.25
C GLN A 69 -7.09 -12.25 -6.59
N GLY A 70 -5.90 -12.87 -6.62
CA GLY A 70 -5.32 -13.43 -7.85
C GLY A 70 -4.80 -12.37 -8.82
N ILE A 71 -4.72 -11.10 -8.41
CA ILE A 71 -4.16 -10.01 -9.21
C ILE A 71 -2.63 -10.09 -9.08
N VAL A 72 -2.01 -10.78 -10.03
CA VAL A 72 -0.56 -10.88 -10.17
C VAL A 72 -0.06 -9.60 -10.86
N GLU A 73 0.59 -8.72 -10.09
CA GLU A 73 1.41 -7.66 -10.68
C GLU A 73 2.63 -8.31 -11.32
N PHE A 74 2.57 -8.57 -12.62
CA PHE A 74 3.75 -8.93 -13.39
C PHE A 74 4.74 -7.78 -13.32
N PRO A 75 6.00 -8.01 -12.91
CA PRO A 75 7.02 -6.99 -12.99
C PRO A 75 7.17 -6.60 -14.47
N LEU A 76 6.92 -5.33 -14.79
CA LEU A 76 7.05 -4.78 -16.14
C LEU A 76 8.46 -5.06 -16.71
N MET A 77 8.50 -5.86 -17.77
CA MET A 77 9.44 -5.82 -18.91
C MET A 77 10.95 -5.82 -18.62
N GLY A 78 11.48 -6.94 -18.13
CA GLY A 78 12.86 -7.36 -18.43
C GLY A 78 12.82 -8.47 -19.49
N LYS A 79 13.44 -8.26 -20.66
CA LYS A 79 13.44 -9.22 -21.79
C LYS A 79 13.90 -10.61 -21.34
N LEU A 80 12.96 -11.55 -21.22
CA LEU A 80 13.29 -12.98 -21.09
C LEU A 80 13.68 -13.51 -22.47
N SER A 81 14.95 -13.41 -22.85
CA SER A 81 15.45 -14.10 -24.04
C SER A 81 15.81 -15.53 -23.68
N PHE A 82 14.90 -16.47 -23.92
CA PHE A 82 15.21 -17.89 -23.95
C PHE A 82 16.02 -18.20 -25.21
N ARG A 83 17.34 -18.36 -25.08
CA ARG A 83 18.14 -19.05 -26.11
C ARG A 83 18.03 -20.55 -25.83
N ALA A 84 17.17 -21.23 -26.58
CA ALA A 84 17.23 -22.68 -26.69
C ALA A 84 18.52 -23.04 -27.43
N ARG A 85 19.46 -23.68 -26.73
CA ARG A 85 20.61 -24.33 -27.36
C ARG A 85 20.19 -25.78 -27.61
N LEU A 86 19.72 -26.06 -28.82
CA LEU A 86 19.63 -27.43 -29.33
C LEU A 86 21.07 -27.93 -29.52
N HIS A 87 21.39 -29.03 -28.84
CA HIS A 87 22.63 -29.79 -29.00
C HIS A 87 22.31 -31.07 -29.78
#